data_AF-F2STZ5-F1
#
_entry.id   AF-F2STZ5-F1
#
_cell.length_a   1.000
_cell.length_b   1.000
_cell.length_c   1.000
_cell.angle_alpha   90.00
_cell.angle_beta   90.00
_cell.angle_gamma   90.00
#
_symmetry.space_group_name_H-M   'P 1'
#
loop_
_entity.id
_entity.type
_entity.pdbx_description
1 polymer ?
#
loop_
_entity_poly.entity_id
_entity_poly.type
_entity_poly.pdbx_seq_one_letter_code
_entity_poly.pdbx_strand_id
1 'polypeptide(L)'
;MSSNSQPIVFYDIAMRPPVEKNCCSPNPWKARLALNFKAVPYTTKWVPLPDVAKVRSGLKVPAVRKFADGSDFYTLPIIQDPATNSAVGDSYDIAVYLQKTYPDSGAGDLFPDQKLDYTFTPDSEIAVPLSEVPQSGFIEYAKFNVNVDAAFSTHVQLSTQEFPFDPATAEISKAEFVRRAGVSSWDDFALVGEAREKVKEGLRKTLGELAKLFLRDNSGPFIMGTRATYADLIVGAWLRMMRATLPSSEWEELRSWHDGIFAKLHDALDVYAEVK
;
A
#
# COMPACT_ATOMS: atom_id res chain seq x y z
N MET A 1 34.57 8.65 -0.31
CA MET A 1 34.55 8.16 1.09
C MET A 1 33.21 7.46 1.28
N SER A 2 33.19 6.13 1.40
CA SER A 2 31.95 5.40 1.68
C SER A 2 31.58 5.66 3.14
N SER A 3 30.56 6.47 3.40
CA SER A 3 30.01 6.56 4.74
C SER A 3 29.47 5.18 5.12
N ASN A 4 30.09 4.55 6.12
CA ASN A 4 29.63 3.31 6.77
C ASN A 4 28.32 3.54 7.55
N SER A 5 27.30 4.14 6.94
CA SER A 5 25.99 4.26 7.57
C SER A 5 25.29 2.91 7.50
N GLN A 6 24.91 2.39 8.67
CA GLN A 6 24.06 1.20 8.77
C GLN A 6 22.79 1.39 7.91
N PRO A 7 22.32 0.34 7.22
CA PRO A 7 21.12 0.43 6.38
C PRO A 7 19.89 0.77 7.21
N ILE A 8 18.90 1.40 6.57
CA ILE A 8 17.57 1.62 7.17
C ILE A 8 16.95 0.27 7.53
N VAL A 9 16.35 0.16 8.71
CA VAL A 9 15.55 -1.02 9.07
C VAL A 9 14.11 -0.76 8.69
N PHE A 10 13.60 -1.51 7.71
CA PHE A 10 12.22 -1.41 7.24
C PHE A 10 11.37 -2.53 7.86
N TYR A 11 10.29 -2.18 8.54
CA TYR A 11 9.39 -3.14 9.18
C TYR A 11 8.20 -3.42 8.26
N ASP A 12 8.10 -4.67 7.80
CA ASP A 12 7.04 -5.18 6.93
C ASP A 12 6.33 -6.38 7.58
N ILE A 13 5.13 -6.70 7.11
CA ILE A 13 4.28 -7.76 7.62
C ILE A 13 4.73 -9.10 7.02
N ALA A 14 5.01 -10.07 7.89
CA ALA A 14 5.28 -11.45 7.51
C ALA A 14 3.97 -12.11 7.04
N MET A 15 3.91 -12.40 5.75
CA MET A 15 2.90 -13.29 5.16
C MET A 15 3.41 -14.74 5.17
N ARG A 16 2.72 -15.65 4.49
CA ARG A 16 3.12 -17.05 4.35
C ARG A 16 4.58 -17.17 3.87
N PRO A 17 5.42 -18.01 4.49
CA PRO A 17 6.75 -18.30 3.98
C PRO A 17 6.73 -18.92 2.56
N PRO A 18 7.71 -18.63 1.70
CA PRO A 18 8.76 -17.62 1.87
C PRO A 18 8.18 -16.20 1.79
N VAL A 19 8.46 -15.39 2.81
CA VAL A 19 7.85 -14.07 3.02
C VAL A 19 8.15 -13.12 1.87
N GLU A 20 9.33 -13.23 1.27
CA GLU A 20 9.79 -12.40 0.17
C GLU A 20 8.99 -12.61 -1.12
N LYS A 21 8.29 -13.75 -1.25
CA LYS A 21 7.42 -14.04 -2.38
C LYS A 21 5.96 -13.71 -2.13
N ASN A 22 5.54 -13.68 -0.86
CA ASN A 22 4.14 -13.56 -0.47
C ASN A 22 3.79 -12.22 0.20
N CYS A 23 4.77 -11.36 0.51
CA CYS A 23 4.51 -10.03 1.05
C CYS A 23 3.62 -9.24 0.06
N CYS A 24 2.45 -8.82 0.52
CA CYS A 24 1.43 -8.21 -0.34
C CYS A 24 0.71 -7.02 0.29
N SER A 25 1.04 -6.64 1.53
CA SER A 25 0.34 -5.55 2.21
C SER A 25 0.60 -4.22 1.51
N PRO A 26 -0.45 -3.45 1.15
CA PRO A 26 -0.30 -2.28 0.29
C PRO A 26 0.50 -1.17 0.99
N ASN A 27 0.23 -0.86 2.26
CA ASN A 27 0.96 0.22 2.93
C ASN A 27 2.46 -0.06 3.07
N PRO A 28 2.92 -1.26 3.49
CA PRO A 28 4.32 -1.62 3.39
C PRO A 28 4.88 -1.58 1.97
N TRP A 29 4.14 -2.05 0.95
CA TRP A 29 4.58 -1.93 -0.44
C TRP A 29 4.80 -0.49 -0.90
N LYS A 30 3.98 0.48 -0.46
CA LYS A 30 4.22 1.91 -0.74
C LYS A 30 5.58 2.37 -0.21
N ALA A 31 5.90 2.01 1.03
CA ALA A 31 7.19 2.35 1.65
C ALA A 31 8.35 1.60 0.98
N ARG A 32 8.19 0.32 0.64
CA ARG A 32 9.19 -0.49 -0.07
C ARG A 32 9.52 0.11 -1.44
N LEU A 33 8.48 0.45 -2.22
CA LEU A 33 8.64 1.11 -3.51
C LEU A 33 9.36 2.46 -3.34
N ALA A 34 9.02 3.25 -2.31
CA ALA A 34 9.68 4.53 -2.06
C ALA A 34 11.16 4.37 -1.65
N LEU A 35 11.48 3.39 -0.81
CA LEU A 35 12.86 3.05 -0.43
C LEU A 35 13.70 2.64 -1.67
N ASN A 36 13.14 1.77 -2.52
CA ASN A 36 13.78 1.33 -3.76
C ASN A 36 13.90 2.46 -4.79
N PHE A 37 12.86 3.30 -4.95
CA PHE A 37 12.88 4.48 -5.81
C PHE A 37 14.01 5.43 -5.41
N LYS A 38 14.20 5.65 -4.11
CA LYS A 38 15.30 6.46 -3.57
C LYS A 38 16.65 5.74 -3.56
N ALA A 39 16.69 4.46 -3.90
CA ALA A 39 17.89 3.63 -3.89
C ALA A 39 18.69 3.72 -2.57
N VAL A 40 18.00 3.95 -1.44
CA VAL A 40 18.64 3.99 -0.13
C VAL A 40 18.86 2.56 0.39
N PRO A 41 20.01 2.24 1.01
CA PRO A 41 20.23 0.93 1.60
C PRO A 41 19.25 0.65 2.73
N TYR A 42 18.55 -0.49 2.67
CA TYR A 42 17.68 -0.96 3.74
C TYR A 42 17.67 -2.48 3.85
N THR A 43 17.26 -2.99 5.00
CA THR A 43 16.95 -4.41 5.25
C THR A 43 15.52 -4.54 5.75
N THR A 44 14.79 -5.57 5.31
CA THR A 44 13.46 -5.84 5.85
C THR A 44 13.53 -6.63 7.16
N LYS A 45 12.84 -6.14 8.20
CA LYS A 45 12.49 -6.89 9.40
C LYS A 45 11.04 -7.32 9.31
N TRP A 46 10.83 -8.61 9.09
CA TRP A 46 9.51 -9.22 8.97
C TRP A 46 8.83 -9.37 10.33
N VAL A 47 7.58 -8.92 10.42
CA VAL A 47 6.79 -8.89 11.65
C VAL A 47 5.52 -9.73 11.46
N PRO A 48 5.30 -10.79 12.25
CA PRO A 48 4.03 -11.51 12.24
C PRO A 48 2.86 -10.55 12.46
N LEU A 49 1.78 -10.71 11.70
CA LEU A 49 0.64 -9.79 11.77
C LEU A 49 0.08 -9.57 13.19
N PRO A 50 -0.03 -10.60 14.06
CA PRO A 50 -0.44 -10.42 15.45
C PRO A 50 0.52 -9.58 16.30
N ASP A 51 1.79 -9.48 15.93
CA ASP A 51 2.83 -8.78 16.68
C ASP A 51 2.97 -7.30 16.29
N VAL A 52 2.26 -6.83 15.25
CA VAL A 52 2.38 -5.46 14.73
C VAL A 52 2.21 -4.40 15.83
N ALA A 53 1.19 -4.53 16.67
CA ALA A 53 0.94 -3.60 17.77
C ALA A 53 2.10 -3.59 18.77
N LYS A 54 2.52 -4.78 19.22
CA LYS A 54 3.64 -4.95 20.16
C LYS A 54 4.94 -4.35 19.61
N VAL A 55 5.26 -4.61 18.35
CA VAL A 55 6.46 -4.08 17.70
C VAL A 55 6.40 -2.55 17.61
N ARG A 56 5.31 -1.99 17.06
CA ARG A 56 5.19 -0.53 16.89
C ARG A 56 5.26 0.22 18.22
N SER A 57 4.53 -0.25 19.23
CA SER A 57 4.59 0.33 20.58
C SER A 57 5.98 0.19 21.21
N GLY A 58 6.64 -0.97 21.04
CA GLY A 58 8.01 -1.19 21.53
C GLY A 58 9.05 -0.26 20.88
N LEU A 59 8.84 0.13 19.62
CA LEU A 59 9.63 1.14 18.92
C LEU A 59 9.27 2.58 19.30
N LYS A 60 8.26 2.78 20.16
CA LYS A 60 7.73 4.08 20.59
C LYS A 60 7.28 4.97 19.42
N VAL A 61 6.79 4.34 18.35
CA VAL A 61 6.18 5.05 17.20
C VAL A 61 4.67 5.08 17.41
N PRO A 62 4.02 6.26 17.49
CA PRO A 62 2.59 6.36 17.78
C PRO A 62 1.75 5.72 16.66
N ALA A 63 0.53 5.27 16.98
CA ALA A 63 -0.45 4.92 15.96
C ALA A 63 -0.88 6.18 15.18
N VAL A 64 -1.15 6.01 13.89
CA VAL A 64 -1.59 7.09 12.99
C VAL A 64 -3.06 6.93 12.56
N ARG A 65 -3.73 5.91 13.08
CA ARG A 65 -5.13 5.57 12.80
C ARG A 65 -5.82 5.14 14.08
N LYS A 66 -7.14 5.24 14.09
CA LYS A 66 -7.98 4.83 15.21
C LYS A 66 -9.09 3.90 14.73
N PHE A 67 -9.48 2.96 15.57
CA PHE A 67 -10.70 2.20 15.38
C PHE A 67 -11.93 3.08 15.60
N ALA A 68 -13.11 2.60 15.22
CA ALA A 68 -14.38 3.31 15.41
C ALA A 68 -14.70 3.62 16.89
N ASP A 69 -14.19 2.80 17.82
CA ASP A 69 -14.29 3.03 19.26
C ASP A 69 -13.28 4.06 19.81
N GLY A 70 -12.44 4.64 18.94
CA GLY A 70 -11.42 5.63 19.28
C GLY A 70 -10.08 5.04 19.76
N SER A 71 -9.99 3.72 19.95
CA SER A 71 -8.75 3.05 20.33
C SER A 71 -7.71 3.05 19.20
N ASP A 72 -6.43 2.97 19.56
CA ASP A 72 -5.34 3.08 18.59
C ASP A 72 -5.25 1.88 17.65
N PHE A 73 -5.19 2.16 16.35
CA PHE A 73 -4.96 1.16 15.32
C PHE A 73 -3.49 1.16 14.89
N TYR A 74 -2.73 0.22 15.44
CA TYR A 74 -1.31 0.04 15.14
C TYR A 74 -1.11 -0.67 13.81
N THR A 75 -0.35 -0.04 12.91
CA THR A 75 -0.09 -0.53 11.55
C THR A 75 1.40 -0.58 11.24
N LEU A 76 1.76 -1.31 10.20
CA LEU A 76 3.02 -1.15 9.47
C LEU A 76 2.72 -0.46 8.13
N PRO A 77 3.68 0.26 7.53
CA PRO A 77 5.12 0.20 7.78
C PRO A 77 5.67 1.14 8.86
N ILE A 78 6.91 0.84 9.27
CA ILE A 78 7.82 1.70 10.05
C ILE A 78 9.22 1.60 9.41
N ILE A 79 9.97 2.69 9.41
CA ILE A 79 11.43 2.66 9.22
C ILE A 79 12.15 3.12 10.49
N GLN A 80 13.34 2.57 10.73
CA GLN A 80 14.34 3.17 11.60
C GLN A 80 15.56 3.53 10.76
N ASP A 81 15.94 4.78 10.78
CA ASP A 81 17.11 5.28 10.07
C ASP A 81 18.24 5.57 11.08
N PRO A 82 19.30 4.74 11.12
CA PRO A 82 20.44 4.96 12.00
C PRO A 82 21.24 6.24 11.67
N ALA A 83 21.21 6.71 10.42
CA ALA A 83 21.98 7.89 9.99
C ALA A 83 21.44 9.17 10.63
N THR A 84 20.13 9.25 10.87
CA THR A 84 19.48 10.40 11.52
C THR A 84 18.91 10.08 12.90
N ASN A 85 19.11 8.85 13.40
CA ASN A 85 18.51 8.34 14.64
C ASN A 85 16.99 8.57 14.69
N SER A 86 16.30 8.33 13.57
CA SER A 86 14.87 8.61 13.41
C SER A 86 14.06 7.32 13.29
N ALA A 87 12.84 7.33 13.81
CA ALA A 87 11.84 6.29 13.59
C ALA A 87 10.58 6.94 13.01
N VAL A 88 10.17 6.50 11.82
CA VAL A 88 9.04 7.09 11.09
C VAL A 88 8.06 5.99 10.73
N GLY A 89 6.78 6.18 11.04
CA GLY A 89 5.71 5.25 10.71
C GLY A 89 4.65 5.89 9.84
N ASP A 90 3.86 5.06 9.15
CA ASP A 90 3.00 5.43 8.01
C ASP A 90 3.76 5.56 6.69
N SER A 91 3.22 4.97 5.64
CA SER A 91 3.86 4.92 4.32
C SER A 91 4.06 6.31 3.70
N TYR A 92 3.11 7.23 3.87
CA TYR A 92 3.23 8.58 3.33
C TYR A 92 4.31 9.35 4.08
N ASP A 93 4.29 9.31 5.42
CA ASP A 93 5.30 9.99 6.24
C ASP A 93 6.71 9.45 5.98
N ILE A 94 6.85 8.14 5.75
CA ILE A 94 8.10 7.53 5.30
C ILE A 94 8.55 8.12 3.97
N ALA A 95 7.68 8.21 2.96
CA ALA A 95 8.04 8.79 1.67
C ALA A 95 8.44 10.28 1.80
N VAL A 96 7.71 11.06 2.60
CA VAL A 96 8.06 12.46 2.90
C VAL A 96 9.42 12.56 3.60
N TYR A 97 9.67 11.71 4.59
CA TYR A 97 10.96 11.64 5.28
C TYR A 97 12.09 11.33 4.30
N LEU A 98 11.91 10.34 3.42
CA LEU A 98 12.90 9.96 2.42
C LEU A 98 13.14 11.10 1.42
N GLN A 99 12.11 11.81 0.98
CA GLN A 99 12.28 12.97 0.10
C GLN A 99 13.07 14.09 0.78
N LYS A 100 12.81 14.38 2.06
CA LYS A 100 13.48 15.46 2.80
C LYS A 100 14.93 15.11 3.17
N THR A 101 15.16 13.86 3.55
CA THR A 101 16.46 13.40 4.06
C THR A 101 17.41 12.99 2.94
N TYR A 102 16.86 12.45 1.85
CA TYR A 102 17.59 11.94 0.69
C TYR A 102 17.01 12.52 -0.62
N PRO A 103 17.06 13.85 -0.81
CA PRO A 103 16.41 14.51 -1.95
C PRO A 103 17.01 14.07 -3.30
N ASP A 104 18.32 13.88 -3.37
CA ASP A 104 19.08 13.61 -4.60
C ASP A 104 19.35 12.11 -4.86
N SER A 105 18.84 11.23 -4.01
CA SER A 105 19.09 9.78 -4.12
C SER A 105 18.17 9.10 -5.13
N GLY A 106 18.70 8.06 -5.78
CA GLY A 106 17.94 7.16 -6.65
C GLY A 106 17.35 7.84 -7.88
N ALA A 107 16.06 7.57 -8.13
CA ALA A 107 15.30 8.12 -9.25
C ALA A 107 14.87 9.60 -9.05
N GLY A 108 15.40 10.26 -8.01
CA GLY A 108 15.24 11.69 -7.79
C GLY A 108 14.01 12.00 -6.94
N ASP A 109 13.22 12.97 -7.38
CA ASP A 109 12.14 13.54 -6.57
C ASP A 109 10.84 12.71 -6.67
N LEU A 110 10.38 12.25 -5.49
CA LEU A 110 9.15 11.48 -5.27
C LEU A 110 7.88 12.34 -5.43
N PHE A 111 7.99 13.65 -5.21
CA PHE A 111 6.86 14.56 -5.11
C PHE A 111 6.99 15.79 -6.02
N PRO A 112 7.27 15.62 -7.33
CA PRO A 112 7.27 16.75 -8.26
C PRO A 112 5.89 17.41 -8.31
N ASP A 113 5.85 18.69 -8.65
CA ASP A 113 4.58 19.39 -8.86
C ASP A 113 3.78 18.71 -9.99
N GLN A 114 2.59 18.22 -9.67
CA GLN A 114 1.63 17.65 -10.63
C GLN A 114 0.20 17.77 -10.12
N LYS A 115 -0.76 17.68 -11.05
CA LYS A 115 -2.19 17.75 -10.74
C LYS A 115 -2.77 16.36 -10.46
N LEU A 116 -3.09 16.08 -9.20
CA LEU A 116 -3.66 14.81 -8.72
C LEU A 116 -5.14 14.98 -8.29
N ASP A 117 -5.96 15.51 -9.18
CA ASP A 117 -7.40 15.74 -9.01
C ASP A 117 -8.22 14.44 -9.19
N TYR A 118 -7.99 13.48 -8.28
CA TYR A 118 -8.80 12.28 -8.13
C TYR A 118 -9.47 12.27 -6.76
N THR A 119 -10.80 12.18 -6.79
CA THR A 119 -11.63 12.06 -5.59
C THR A 119 -12.47 10.80 -5.69
N PHE A 120 -12.53 10.05 -4.60
CA PHE A 120 -13.38 8.88 -4.47
C PHE A 120 -14.36 9.07 -3.31
N THR A 121 -15.65 8.94 -3.60
CA THR A 121 -16.70 8.96 -2.59
C THR A 121 -17.26 7.54 -2.48
N PRO A 122 -17.08 6.85 -1.35
CA PRO A 122 -17.64 5.51 -1.20
C PRO A 122 -19.16 5.59 -1.03
N ASP A 123 -19.88 4.60 -1.59
CA ASP A 123 -21.35 4.50 -1.44
C ASP A 123 -21.78 4.13 0.00
N SER A 124 -20.86 3.60 0.79
CA SER A 124 -21.07 3.18 2.18
C SER A 124 -19.82 3.45 3.02
N GLU A 125 -19.96 3.41 4.34
CA GLU A 125 -18.82 3.54 5.25
C GLU A 125 -17.77 2.44 5.02
N ILE A 126 -16.49 2.81 5.08
CA ILE A 126 -15.37 1.89 4.94
C ILE A 126 -15.00 1.39 6.34
N ALA A 127 -15.17 0.08 6.58
CA ALA A 127 -14.87 -0.53 7.88
C ALA A 127 -13.39 -0.46 8.28
N VAL A 128 -12.49 -0.33 7.32
CA VAL A 128 -11.04 -0.23 7.56
C VAL A 128 -10.67 1.22 7.87
N PRO A 129 -10.04 1.51 9.02
CA PRO A 129 -9.54 2.85 9.30
C PRO A 129 -8.50 3.28 8.26
N LEU A 130 -8.70 4.46 7.69
CA LEU A 130 -7.79 5.10 6.75
C LEU A 130 -7.01 6.23 7.46
N SER A 131 -5.82 6.56 6.94
CA SER A 131 -5.04 7.67 7.48
C SER A 131 -5.76 8.99 7.16
N GLU A 132 -5.76 9.94 8.09
CA GLU A 132 -6.21 11.30 7.81
C GLU A 132 -5.24 12.01 6.86
N VAL A 133 -5.73 13.04 6.15
CA VAL A 133 -4.86 13.88 5.34
C VAL A 133 -4.01 14.77 6.28
N PRO A 134 -2.67 14.64 6.30
CA PRO A 134 -1.82 15.50 7.12
C PRO A 134 -1.98 16.97 6.77
N GLN A 135 -1.85 17.83 7.78
CA GLN A 135 -2.00 19.29 7.63
C GLN A 135 -0.81 19.99 6.96
N SER A 136 0.29 19.28 6.72
CA SER A 136 1.51 19.86 6.14
C SER A 136 2.25 18.87 5.23
N GLY A 137 3.16 19.38 4.39
CA GLY A 137 3.91 18.59 3.41
C GLY A 137 3.30 18.61 2.02
N PHE A 138 3.43 17.51 1.28
CA PHE A 138 2.99 17.36 -0.11
C PHE A 138 1.48 17.06 -0.20
N ILE A 139 0.66 18.06 0.14
CA ILE A 139 -0.78 17.90 0.39
C ILE A 139 -1.57 17.25 -0.75
N GLU A 140 -1.23 17.53 -2.01
CA GLU A 140 -1.92 16.94 -3.16
C GLU A 140 -1.70 15.42 -3.24
N TYR A 141 -0.49 14.95 -2.91
CA TYR A 141 -0.18 13.52 -2.81
C TYR A 141 -0.83 12.87 -1.60
N ALA A 142 -0.92 13.59 -0.48
CA ALA A 142 -1.62 13.10 0.71
C ALA A 142 -3.11 12.88 0.44
N LYS A 143 -3.80 13.87 -0.16
CA LYS A 143 -5.20 13.75 -0.59
C LYS A 143 -5.37 12.61 -1.59
N PHE A 144 -4.48 12.52 -2.58
CA PHE A 144 -4.50 11.45 -3.57
C PHE A 144 -4.38 10.07 -2.90
N ASN A 145 -3.42 9.90 -1.98
CA ASN A 145 -3.23 8.66 -1.23
C ASN A 145 -4.50 8.23 -0.48
N VAL A 146 -5.17 9.15 0.23
CA VAL A 146 -6.41 8.85 0.96
C VAL A 146 -7.53 8.43 0.01
N ASN A 147 -7.68 9.10 -1.13
CA ASN A 147 -8.71 8.75 -2.11
C ASN A 147 -8.43 7.41 -2.79
N VAL A 148 -7.18 7.10 -3.12
CA VAL A 148 -6.80 5.78 -3.65
C VAL A 148 -6.99 4.69 -2.58
N ASP A 149 -6.60 4.95 -1.33
CA ASP A 149 -6.82 4.00 -0.23
C ASP A 149 -8.29 3.72 -0.02
N ALA A 150 -9.14 4.74 -0.07
CA ALA A 150 -10.59 4.57 0.01
C ALA A 150 -11.11 3.74 -1.17
N ALA A 151 -10.71 4.11 -2.39
CA ALA A 151 -11.12 3.43 -3.63
C ALA A 151 -10.81 1.93 -3.61
N PHE A 152 -9.60 1.53 -3.24
CA PHE A 152 -9.24 0.11 -3.17
C PHE A 152 -9.81 -0.59 -1.93
N SER A 153 -9.89 0.09 -0.78
CA SER A 153 -10.44 -0.50 0.45
C SER A 153 -11.92 -0.85 0.32
N THR A 154 -12.72 -0.05 -0.40
CA THR A 154 -14.12 -0.38 -0.72
C THR A 154 -14.27 -1.70 -1.48
N HIS A 155 -13.24 -2.14 -2.21
CA HIS A 155 -13.27 -3.36 -3.02
C HIS A 155 -12.44 -4.50 -2.43
N VAL A 156 -11.92 -4.34 -1.21
CA VAL A 156 -10.95 -5.29 -0.61
C VAL A 156 -11.52 -6.69 -0.41
N GLN A 157 -12.85 -6.82 -0.31
CA GLN A 157 -13.52 -8.11 -0.17
C GLN A 157 -13.21 -9.09 -1.32
N LEU A 158 -12.90 -8.58 -2.53
CA LEU A 158 -12.44 -9.41 -3.66
C LEU A 158 -11.17 -10.21 -3.33
N SER A 159 -10.34 -9.69 -2.43
CA SER A 159 -9.04 -10.22 -2.04
C SER A 159 -9.04 -10.93 -0.68
N THR A 160 -10.02 -10.66 0.19
CA THR A 160 -9.97 -11.06 1.61
C THR A 160 -9.71 -12.55 1.84
N GLN A 161 -10.38 -13.43 1.08
CA GLN A 161 -10.29 -14.87 1.30
C GLN A 161 -8.96 -15.50 0.88
N GLU A 162 -8.26 -14.88 -0.07
CA GLU A 162 -7.03 -15.41 -0.67
C GLU A 162 -5.76 -14.77 -0.08
N PHE A 163 -5.90 -14.00 1.00
CA PHE A 163 -4.73 -13.45 1.69
C PHE A 163 -3.77 -14.56 2.11
N PRO A 164 -2.48 -14.46 1.75
CA PRO A 164 -1.51 -15.50 2.04
C PRO A 164 -1.03 -15.39 3.49
N PHE A 165 -1.92 -15.56 4.47
CA PHE A 165 -1.53 -15.55 5.89
C PHE A 165 -0.51 -16.64 6.19
N ASP A 166 0.41 -16.36 7.11
CA ASP A 166 1.29 -17.39 7.67
C ASP A 166 0.44 -18.47 8.36
N PRO A 167 0.51 -19.75 7.95
CA PRO A 167 -0.23 -20.83 8.58
C PRO A 167 -0.05 -20.89 10.10
N ALA A 168 1.12 -20.50 10.61
CA ALA A 168 1.41 -20.49 12.06
C ALA A 168 0.60 -19.43 12.82
N THR A 169 0.14 -18.37 12.16
CA THR A 169 -0.60 -17.26 12.78
C THR A 169 -1.94 -16.95 12.09
N ALA A 170 -2.36 -17.79 11.14
CA ALA A 170 -3.52 -17.55 10.29
C ALA A 170 -4.81 -17.43 11.11
N GLU A 171 -5.05 -18.32 12.07
CA GLU A 171 -6.26 -18.28 12.88
C GLU A 171 -6.38 -17.00 13.73
N ILE A 172 -5.27 -16.57 14.35
CA ILE A 172 -5.25 -15.32 15.12
C ILE A 172 -5.46 -14.12 14.19
N SER A 173 -4.83 -14.13 13.02
CA SER A 173 -4.95 -13.07 12.01
C SER A 173 -6.39 -12.96 11.48
N LYS A 174 -7.02 -14.09 11.15
CA LYS A 174 -8.42 -14.15 10.71
C LYS A 174 -9.38 -13.70 11.81
N ALA A 175 -9.18 -14.15 13.05
CA ALA A 175 -10.00 -13.72 14.18
C ALA A 175 -9.95 -12.20 14.39
N GLU A 176 -8.78 -11.59 14.23
CA GLU A 176 -8.64 -10.13 14.31
C GLU A 176 -9.36 -9.41 13.15
N PHE A 177 -9.35 -9.97 11.95
CA PHE A 177 -10.09 -9.42 10.81
C PHE A 177 -11.61 -9.53 11.01
N VAL A 178 -12.09 -10.68 11.49
CA VAL A 178 -13.50 -10.91 11.87
C VAL A 178 -13.94 -9.87 12.90
N ARG A 179 -13.15 -9.70 13.97
CA ARG A 179 -13.39 -8.69 15.01
C ARG A 179 -13.45 -7.28 14.42
N ARG A 180 -12.51 -6.91 13.55
CA ARG A 180 -12.44 -5.57 12.94
C ARG A 180 -13.62 -5.27 12.03
N ALA A 181 -14.04 -6.25 11.23
CA ALA A 181 -15.17 -6.08 10.33
C ALA A 181 -16.53 -6.16 11.05
N GLY A 182 -16.56 -6.57 12.32
CA GLY A 182 -17.81 -6.74 13.06
C GLY A 182 -18.67 -7.90 12.54
N VAL A 183 -18.06 -8.87 11.88
CA VAL A 183 -18.73 -10.07 11.36
C VAL A 183 -18.61 -11.23 12.36
N SER A 184 -19.39 -12.30 12.19
CA SER A 184 -19.44 -13.41 13.13
C SER A 184 -18.38 -14.46 12.87
N SER A 185 -17.99 -14.65 11.61
CA SER A 185 -17.02 -15.66 11.21
C SER A 185 -16.22 -15.24 9.97
N TRP A 186 -15.14 -15.97 9.69
CA TRP A 186 -14.35 -15.75 8.46
C TRP A 186 -15.16 -16.03 7.19
N ASP A 187 -16.15 -16.92 7.28
CA ASP A 187 -17.02 -17.29 6.14
C ASP A 187 -17.93 -16.14 5.71
N ASP A 188 -18.20 -15.17 6.59
CA ASP A 188 -18.99 -13.97 6.27
C ASP A 188 -18.28 -13.05 5.26
N PHE A 189 -16.96 -13.23 5.06
CA PHE A 189 -16.23 -12.53 4.01
C PHE A 189 -16.43 -13.13 2.61
N ALA A 190 -17.05 -14.32 2.50
CA ALA A 190 -17.25 -14.99 1.23
C ALA A 190 -17.97 -14.09 0.22
N LEU A 191 -17.35 -13.95 -0.96
CA LEU A 191 -17.87 -13.14 -2.04
C LEU A 191 -17.83 -13.96 -3.33
N VAL A 192 -19.00 -14.48 -3.71
CA VAL A 192 -19.19 -15.44 -4.79
C VAL A 192 -20.36 -15.05 -5.71
N GLY A 193 -20.41 -15.64 -6.90
CA GLY A 193 -21.53 -15.49 -7.84
C GLY A 193 -21.78 -14.03 -8.25
N GLU A 194 -23.05 -13.65 -8.37
CA GLU A 194 -23.46 -12.30 -8.81
C GLU A 194 -22.93 -11.18 -7.91
N ALA A 195 -22.81 -11.42 -6.60
CA ALA A 195 -22.26 -10.43 -5.67
C ALA A 195 -20.79 -10.13 -6.00
N ARG A 196 -19.99 -11.16 -6.34
CA ARG A 196 -18.59 -10.98 -6.74
C ARG A 196 -18.47 -10.18 -8.03
N GLU A 197 -19.26 -10.53 -9.04
CA GLU A 197 -19.25 -9.81 -10.33
C GLU A 197 -19.68 -8.35 -10.16
N LYS A 198 -20.62 -8.06 -9.26
CA LYS A 198 -21.01 -6.68 -8.94
C LYS A 198 -19.85 -5.88 -8.34
N VAL A 199 -19.09 -6.46 -7.40
CA VAL A 199 -17.94 -5.79 -6.78
C VAL A 199 -16.80 -5.63 -7.80
N LYS A 200 -16.57 -6.62 -8.68
CA LYS A 200 -15.60 -6.51 -9.79
C LYS A 200 -15.95 -5.38 -10.74
N GLU A 201 -17.20 -5.27 -11.16
CA GLU A 201 -17.66 -4.18 -12.02
C GLU A 201 -17.55 -2.81 -11.32
N GLY A 202 -17.80 -2.76 -10.00
CA GLY A 202 -17.51 -1.59 -9.18
C GLY A 202 -16.04 -1.18 -9.25
N LEU A 203 -15.13 -2.12 -8.98
CA LEU A 203 -13.69 -1.88 -9.05
C LEU A 203 -13.27 -1.44 -10.45
N ARG A 204 -13.82 -2.08 -11.50
CA ARG A 204 -13.56 -1.71 -12.89
C ARG A 204 -13.94 -0.26 -13.15
N LYS A 205 -15.13 0.19 -12.72
CA LYS A 205 -15.55 1.59 -12.87
C LYS A 205 -14.66 2.55 -12.10
N THR A 206 -14.33 2.23 -10.85
CA THR A 206 -13.41 3.02 -10.02
C THR A 206 -12.04 3.18 -10.68
N LEU A 207 -11.48 2.09 -11.20
CA LEU A 207 -10.23 2.10 -11.96
C LEU A 207 -10.35 2.89 -13.26
N GLY A 208 -11.52 2.92 -13.90
CA GLY A 208 -11.76 3.73 -15.09
C GLY A 208 -11.70 5.23 -14.82
N GLU A 209 -12.23 5.68 -13.68
CA GLU A 209 -12.11 7.07 -13.24
C GLU A 209 -10.65 7.42 -12.89
N LEU A 210 -9.94 6.53 -12.20
CA LEU A 210 -8.52 6.71 -11.89
C LEU A 210 -7.64 6.73 -13.15
N ALA A 211 -7.96 5.90 -14.14
CA ALA A 211 -7.24 5.80 -15.42
C ALA A 211 -7.22 7.14 -16.20
N LYS A 212 -8.21 8.03 -15.97
CA LYS A 212 -8.22 9.37 -16.59
C LYS A 212 -6.99 10.21 -16.23
N LEU A 213 -6.35 9.97 -15.08
CA LEU A 213 -5.08 10.62 -14.73
C LEU A 213 -3.93 10.13 -15.63
N PHE A 214 -3.83 8.81 -15.83
CA PHE A 214 -2.78 8.17 -16.62
C PHE A 214 -2.89 8.49 -18.12
N LEU A 215 -4.08 8.80 -18.61
CA LEU A 215 -4.32 9.13 -20.02
C LEU A 215 -3.92 10.57 -20.40
N ARG A 216 -3.53 11.42 -19.44
CA ARG A 216 -3.15 12.82 -19.69
C ARG A 216 -1.82 12.94 -20.40
N ASP A 217 -0.90 12.01 -20.13
CA ASP A 217 0.39 11.91 -20.77
C ASP A 217 0.64 10.45 -21.17
N ASN A 218 0.44 10.15 -22.45
CA ASN A 218 0.60 8.80 -23.00
C ASN A 218 2.05 8.48 -23.41
N SER A 219 3.03 9.31 -23.03
CA SER A 219 4.44 9.05 -23.33
C SER A 219 5.04 7.88 -22.54
N GLY A 220 4.36 7.45 -21.47
CA GLY A 220 4.78 6.30 -20.66
C GLY A 220 3.68 5.79 -19.74
N PRO A 221 4.00 4.82 -18.86
CA PRO A 221 3.04 4.10 -18.03
C PRO A 221 2.65 4.84 -16.73
N PHE A 222 3.29 5.97 -16.43
CA PHE A 222 3.09 6.73 -15.20
C PHE A 222 2.18 7.94 -15.43
N ILE A 223 1.67 8.53 -14.34
CA ILE A 223 0.83 9.74 -14.41
C ILE A 223 1.57 10.90 -15.10
N MET A 224 2.90 10.99 -14.89
CA MET A 224 3.78 11.94 -15.58
C MET A 224 4.51 11.30 -16.78
N GLY A 225 3.82 10.42 -17.52
CA GLY A 225 4.34 9.77 -18.70
C GLY A 225 5.49 8.82 -18.38
N THR A 226 6.72 9.22 -18.68
CA THR A 226 7.92 8.38 -18.47
C THR A 226 8.49 8.44 -17.06
N ARG A 227 8.01 9.35 -16.21
CA ARG A 227 8.55 9.57 -14.85
C ARG A 227 7.61 9.02 -13.78
N ALA A 228 8.09 8.03 -13.02
CA ALA A 228 7.41 7.56 -11.82
C ALA A 228 7.50 8.60 -10.68
N THR A 229 6.44 8.67 -9.90
CA THR A 229 6.29 9.52 -8.71
C THR A 229 5.67 8.73 -7.56
N TYR A 230 5.60 9.30 -6.36
CA TYR A 230 4.92 8.65 -5.24
C TYR A 230 3.44 8.37 -5.53
N ALA A 231 2.78 9.15 -6.40
CA ALA A 231 1.41 8.89 -6.83
C ALA A 231 1.30 7.53 -7.55
N ASP A 232 2.24 7.22 -8.44
CA ASP A 232 2.31 5.93 -9.13
C ASP A 232 2.58 4.78 -8.14
N LEU A 233 3.46 5.01 -7.15
CA LEU A 233 3.80 4.02 -6.12
C LEU A 233 2.59 3.66 -5.24
N ILE A 234 1.72 4.63 -4.92
CA ILE A 234 0.48 4.41 -4.17
C ILE A 234 -0.40 3.39 -4.89
N VAL A 235 -0.67 3.62 -6.18
CA VAL A 235 -1.52 2.74 -6.99
C VAL A 235 -0.83 1.39 -7.21
N GLY A 236 0.46 1.41 -7.53
CA GLY A 236 1.26 0.20 -7.74
C GLY A 236 1.27 -0.74 -6.52
N ALA A 237 1.33 -0.19 -5.32
CA ALA A 237 1.30 -0.98 -4.09
C ALA A 237 -0.05 -1.72 -3.88
N TRP A 238 -1.17 -1.09 -4.25
CA TRP A 238 -2.46 -1.78 -4.25
C TRP A 238 -2.56 -2.85 -5.34
N LEU A 239 -2.00 -2.60 -6.53
CA LEU A 239 -1.93 -3.60 -7.59
C LEU A 239 -1.07 -4.80 -7.18
N ARG A 240 0.00 -4.61 -6.41
CA ARG A 240 0.79 -5.71 -5.82
C ARG A 240 -0.04 -6.58 -4.88
N MET A 241 -0.86 -5.96 -4.04
CA MET A 241 -1.80 -6.69 -3.18
C MET A 241 -2.74 -7.52 -4.05
N MET A 242 -3.46 -6.88 -4.97
CA MET A 242 -4.43 -7.54 -5.85
C MET A 242 -3.81 -8.69 -6.65
N ARG A 243 -2.59 -8.53 -7.18
CA ARG A 243 -1.87 -9.61 -7.86
C ARG A 243 -1.63 -10.83 -6.97
N ALA A 244 -1.34 -10.61 -5.69
CA ALA A 244 -1.06 -11.67 -4.74
C ALA A 244 -2.33 -12.33 -4.18
N THR A 245 -3.47 -11.64 -4.20
CA THR A 245 -4.69 -12.03 -3.49
C THR A 245 -5.93 -12.17 -4.38
N LEU A 246 -5.84 -11.94 -5.69
CA LEU A 246 -6.92 -12.31 -6.62
C LEU A 246 -6.65 -13.70 -7.20
N PRO A 247 -7.70 -14.47 -7.53
CA PRO A 247 -7.57 -15.63 -8.41
C PRO A 247 -6.83 -15.23 -9.69
N SER A 248 -5.95 -16.10 -10.19
CA SER A 248 -5.11 -15.75 -11.35
C SER A 248 -5.91 -15.30 -12.58
N SER A 249 -7.08 -15.91 -12.82
CA SER A 249 -7.99 -15.50 -13.90
C SER A 249 -8.51 -14.07 -13.73
N GLU A 250 -8.79 -13.64 -12.50
CA GLU A 250 -9.31 -12.30 -12.21
C GLU A 250 -8.20 -11.25 -12.21
N TRP A 251 -6.99 -11.64 -11.83
CA TRP A 251 -5.83 -10.77 -12.04
C TRP A 251 -5.58 -10.51 -13.53
N GLU A 252 -5.65 -11.55 -14.38
CA GLU A 252 -5.54 -11.38 -15.84
C GLU A 252 -6.70 -10.54 -16.42
N GLU A 253 -7.92 -10.71 -15.89
CA GLU A 253 -9.05 -9.87 -16.25
C GLU A 253 -8.78 -8.39 -15.90
N LEU A 254 -8.36 -8.09 -14.67
CA LEU A 254 -8.02 -6.74 -14.22
C LEU A 254 -6.91 -6.13 -15.10
N ARG A 255 -5.88 -6.92 -15.43
CA ARG A 255 -4.80 -6.50 -16.33
C ARG A 255 -5.29 -6.08 -17.72
N SER A 256 -6.43 -6.63 -18.19
CA SER A 256 -7.00 -6.29 -19.49
C SER A 256 -7.86 -5.01 -19.49
N TRP A 257 -8.29 -4.54 -18.31
CA TRP A 257 -9.19 -3.39 -18.22
C TRP A 257 -8.50 -2.09 -18.66
N HIS A 258 -9.30 -1.19 -19.23
CA HIS A 258 -8.89 0.18 -19.60
C HIS A 258 -7.60 0.18 -20.43
N ASP A 259 -7.55 -0.62 -21.49
CA ASP A 259 -6.41 -0.75 -22.40
C ASP A 259 -5.08 -1.13 -21.71
N GLY A 260 -5.21 -1.87 -20.61
CA GLY A 260 -4.11 -2.38 -19.81
C GLY A 260 -3.29 -1.32 -19.08
N ILE A 261 -3.87 -0.15 -18.80
CA ILE A 261 -3.18 0.95 -18.07
C ILE A 261 -2.55 0.45 -16.77
N PHE A 262 -3.33 -0.27 -15.94
CA PHE A 262 -2.83 -0.74 -14.64
C PHE A 262 -1.88 -1.94 -14.76
N ALA A 263 -1.97 -2.74 -15.83
CA ALA A 263 -0.96 -3.75 -16.13
C ALA A 263 0.38 -3.09 -16.47
N LYS A 264 0.37 -2.10 -17.36
CA LYS A 264 1.56 -1.33 -17.75
C LYS A 264 2.19 -0.64 -16.54
N LEU A 265 1.39 -0.02 -15.68
CA LEU A 265 1.86 0.59 -14.44
C LEU A 265 2.51 -0.44 -13.50
N HIS A 266 1.82 -1.56 -13.23
CA HIS A 266 2.33 -2.60 -12.35
C HIS A 266 3.70 -3.12 -12.83
N ASP A 267 3.80 -3.43 -14.13
CA ASP A 267 5.00 -3.99 -14.73
C ASP A 267 6.13 -2.95 -14.80
N ALA A 268 5.81 -1.68 -15.11
CA ALA A 268 6.80 -0.60 -15.12
C ALA A 268 7.41 -0.32 -13.74
N LEU A 269 6.67 -0.59 -12.67
CA LEU A 269 7.15 -0.46 -11.29
C LEU A 269 7.98 -1.66 -10.81
N ASP A 270 8.13 -2.74 -11.59
CA ASP A 270 8.99 -3.89 -11.22
C ASP A 270 10.44 -3.45 -10.95
N VAL A 271 10.93 -2.41 -11.62
CA VAL A 271 12.28 -1.85 -11.39
C VAL A 271 12.49 -1.34 -9.96
N TYR A 272 11.41 -1.01 -9.25
CA TYR A 272 11.44 -0.57 -7.84
C TYR A 272 10.86 -1.63 -6.89
N ALA A 273 10.62 -2.86 -7.35
CA ALA A 273 9.89 -3.87 -6.58
C ALA A 273 10.78 -4.91 -5.88
N GLU A 274 12.08 -4.64 -5.78
CA GLU A 274 13.02 -5.52 -5.09
C GLU A 274 12.62 -5.72 -3.61
N VAL A 275 12.62 -6.97 -3.15
CA VAL A 275 12.39 -7.35 -1.76
C VAL A 275 13.73 -7.74 -1.13
N LYS A 276 14.22 -6.90 -0.21
CA LYS A 276 15.52 -7.01 0.48
C LYS A 276 15.41 -7.49 1.90
#